data_AF-S9ZPJ7-F1
#
_entry.id   AF-S9ZPJ7-F1
#
_cell.length_a   1.000
_cell.length_b   1.000
_cell.length_c   1.000
_cell.angle_alpha   90.00
_cell.angle_beta   90.00
_cell.angle_gamma   90.00
#
_symmetry.space_group_name_H-M   'P 1'
#
loop_
_entity.id
_entity.type
_entity.pdbx_description
1 polymer ?
#
loop_
_entity_poly.entity_id
_entity_poly.type
_entity_poly.pdbx_seq_one_letter_code
_entity_poly.pdbx_strand_id
1 'polypeptide(L)'
;MNVTTTNNIIPGQPLAHYDPEVAQRVQGWLDGGKPLVWIPILSQENFPDTPPEILQWADSHQAAFHVQIHEPADLLLMPEGVTGWLMPTDANDTDVACGVWNGEVYILGVKDQRTGRAQTLLGERFDVATGQVDDVDQSAV
;
A
#
# COMPACT_ATOMS: atom_id res chain seq x y z
N MET A 1 26.75 -20.69 -1.02
CA MET A 1 27.31 -19.42 -0.50
C MET A 1 26.15 -18.46 -0.39
N ASN A 2 25.88 -17.98 0.82
CA ASN A 2 24.60 -17.38 1.20
C ASN A 2 24.53 -15.94 0.73
N VAL A 3 23.52 -15.60 -0.07
CA VAL A 3 23.12 -14.21 -0.32
C VAL A 3 22.17 -13.80 0.80
N THR A 4 22.72 -13.15 1.82
CA THR A 4 21.90 -12.45 2.81
C THR A 4 21.58 -11.07 2.24
N THR A 5 20.50 -10.98 1.46
CA THR A 5 19.90 -9.68 1.12
C THR A 5 19.06 -9.26 2.32
N THR A 6 19.72 -8.69 3.33
CA THR A 6 19.04 -7.96 4.39
C THR A 6 18.50 -6.68 3.77
N ASN A 7 17.19 -6.63 3.51
CA ASN A 7 16.48 -5.39 3.23
C ASN A 7 16.41 -4.56 4.53
N ASN A 8 17.55 -3.97 4.90
CA ASN A 8 17.59 -2.86 5.85
C ASN A 8 16.97 -1.66 5.13
N ILE A 9 15.70 -1.38 5.39
CA ILE A 9 15.10 -0.11 4.98
C ILE A 9 15.74 0.98 5.86
N ILE A 10 16.68 1.73 5.28
CA ILE A 10 17.31 2.89 5.91
C ILE A 10 16.37 4.10 5.72
N PRO A 11 16.06 4.87 6.77
CA PRO A 11 15.24 6.07 6.64
C PRO A 11 15.91 7.08 5.68
N GLY A 12 15.17 7.52 4.66
CA GLY A 12 15.59 8.54 3.70
C GLY A 12 16.01 8.04 2.32
N GLN A 13 15.79 6.76 1.96
CA GLN A 13 15.89 6.35 0.56
C GLN A 13 14.57 6.60 -0.20
N PRO A 14 14.62 7.23 -1.39
CA PRO A 14 13.51 7.26 -2.34
C PRO A 14 12.96 5.85 -2.56
N LEU A 15 11.64 5.70 -2.62
CA LEU A 15 11.00 4.42 -2.88
C LEU A 15 11.57 3.83 -4.19
N ALA A 16 12.18 2.65 -4.09
CA ALA A 16 13.07 2.09 -5.12
C ALA A 16 12.37 1.75 -6.46
N HIS A 17 11.05 1.94 -6.57
CA HIS A 17 10.24 1.49 -7.70
C HIS A 17 9.20 2.54 -8.09
N TYR A 18 9.62 3.54 -8.88
CA TYR A 18 8.70 4.44 -9.57
C TYR A 18 7.96 3.68 -10.68
N ASP A 19 6.64 3.58 -10.59
CA ASP A 19 5.77 2.99 -11.61
C ASP A 19 5.01 4.12 -12.34
N PRO A 20 5.35 4.44 -13.61
CA PRO A 20 4.77 5.58 -14.32
C PRO A 20 3.28 5.39 -14.63
N GLU A 21 2.79 4.15 -14.74
CA GLU A 21 1.37 3.88 -14.96
C GLU A 21 0.57 4.20 -13.69
N VAL A 22 1.13 3.85 -12.53
CA VAL A 22 0.52 4.15 -11.22
C VAL A 22 0.51 5.66 -10.97
N ALA A 23 1.60 6.36 -11.26
CA ALA A 23 1.67 7.82 -11.13
C ALA A 23 0.62 8.51 -12.01
N GLN A 24 0.46 8.08 -13.27
CA GLN A 24 -0.59 8.61 -14.16
C GLN A 24 -2.00 8.32 -13.66
N ARG A 25 -2.24 7.14 -13.09
CA ARG A 25 -3.54 6.79 -12.51
C ARG A 25 -3.89 7.70 -11.32
N VAL A 26 -2.94 7.95 -10.42
CA VAL A 26 -3.15 8.87 -9.29
C VAL A 26 -3.39 10.30 -9.77
N GLN A 27 -2.62 10.76 -10.77
CA GLN A 27 -2.87 12.07 -11.38
C GLN A 27 -4.28 12.15 -11.97
N GLY A 28 -4.74 11.11 -12.67
CA GLY A 28 -6.10 11.05 -13.20
C GLY A 28 -7.19 11.10 -12.13
N TRP A 29 -6.95 10.56 -10.93
CA TRP A 29 -7.89 10.70 -9.82
C TRP A 29 -7.95 12.14 -9.30
N LEU A 30 -6.80 12.78 -9.13
CA LEU A 30 -6.69 14.17 -8.67
C LEU A 30 -7.30 15.15 -9.68
N ASP A 31 -6.95 15.02 -10.96
CA ASP A 31 -7.48 15.86 -12.04
C ASP A 31 -8.99 15.67 -12.23
N GLY A 32 -9.50 14.48 -11.93
CA GLY A 32 -10.92 14.16 -11.93
C GLY A 32 -11.71 14.78 -10.77
N GLY A 33 -11.04 15.46 -9.82
CA GLY A 33 -11.66 16.04 -8.63
C GLY A 33 -12.29 15.00 -7.70
N LYS A 34 -11.87 13.73 -7.80
CA LYS A 34 -12.35 12.67 -6.92
C LYS A 34 -11.66 12.82 -5.56
N PRO A 35 -12.42 12.83 -4.44
CA PRO A 35 -11.80 12.78 -3.13
C PRO A 35 -11.02 11.47 -2.99
N LEU A 36 -9.81 11.59 -2.47
CA LEU A 36 -8.92 10.48 -2.18
C LEU A 36 -8.81 10.31 -0.66
N VAL A 37 -8.47 9.11 -0.24
CA VAL A 37 -8.13 8.78 1.13
C VAL A 37 -6.76 8.13 1.17
N TRP A 38 -5.93 8.60 2.10
CA TRP A 38 -4.70 7.94 2.49
C TRP A 38 -4.89 7.21 3.81
N ILE A 39 -4.38 5.99 3.88
CA ILE A 39 -4.55 5.10 5.03
C ILE A 39 -3.20 4.48 5.41
N PRO A 40 -2.67 4.69 6.63
CA PRO A 40 -1.34 4.21 6.97
C PRO A 40 -1.27 2.67 6.90
N ILE A 41 -0.15 2.15 6.39
CA ILE A 41 0.17 0.72 6.49
C ILE A 41 0.69 0.46 7.90
N LEU A 42 -0.11 -0.22 8.72
CA LEU A 42 0.22 -0.51 10.12
C LEU A 42 1.12 -1.75 10.20
N SER A 43 2.42 -1.55 9.93
CA SER A 43 3.43 -2.60 10.00
C SER A 43 4.64 -2.18 10.83
N GLN A 44 5.40 -3.15 11.31
CA GLN A 44 6.62 -2.90 12.07
C GLN A 44 7.69 -2.17 11.24
N GLU A 45 7.69 -2.35 9.92
CA GLU A 45 8.63 -1.63 9.03
C GLU A 45 8.32 -0.12 9.01
N ASN A 46 7.03 0.22 9.03
CA ASN A 46 6.55 1.59 8.98
C ASN A 46 6.57 2.27 10.37
N PHE A 47 6.44 1.47 11.43
CA PHE A 47 6.41 1.90 12.82
C PHE A 47 7.35 1.04 13.70
N PRO A 48 8.67 1.13 13.50
CA PRO A 48 9.64 0.24 14.15
C PRO A 48 9.64 0.32 15.67
N ASP A 49 9.32 1.49 16.22
CA ASP A 49 9.28 1.74 17.67
C ASP A 49 7.91 1.44 18.30
N THR A 50 6.91 1.03 17.52
CA THR A 50 5.57 0.73 18.01
C THR A 50 5.44 -0.78 18.30
N PRO A 51 5.06 -1.19 19.51
CA PRO A 51 4.80 -2.60 19.82
C PRO A 51 3.73 -3.23 18.92
N PRO A 52 3.88 -4.51 18.52
CA PRO A 52 2.91 -5.21 17.66
C PRO A 52 1.48 -5.19 18.19
N GLU A 53 1.28 -5.29 19.51
CA GLU A 53 -0.06 -5.23 20.11
C GLU A 53 -0.76 -3.88 19.87
N ILE A 54 0.00 -2.78 19.81
CA ILE A 54 -0.53 -1.45 19.54
C ILE A 54 -0.87 -1.32 18.05
N LEU A 55 -0.03 -1.87 17.17
CA LEU A 55 -0.33 -1.92 15.73
C LEU A 55 -1.60 -2.71 15.44
N GLN A 56 -1.78 -3.86 16.10
CA GLN A 56 -3.00 -4.66 15.98
C GLN A 56 -4.24 -3.93 16.50
N TRP A 57 -4.11 -3.21 17.62
CA TRP A 57 -5.18 -2.34 18.11
C TRP A 57 -5.51 -1.22 17.12
N ALA A 58 -4.48 -0.57 16.55
CA ALA A 58 -4.65 0.50 15.58
C ALA A 58 -5.33 0.01 14.30
N ASP A 59 -5.03 -1.21 13.86
CA ASP A 59 -5.64 -1.85 12.69
C ASP A 59 -7.15 -1.99 12.86
N SER A 60 -7.59 -2.42 14.05
CA SER A 60 -9.03 -2.46 14.38
C SER A 60 -9.71 -1.08 14.44
N HIS A 61 -8.93 0.01 14.49
CA HIS A 61 -9.40 1.40 14.52
C HIS A 61 -8.89 2.23 13.32
N GLN A 62 -8.54 1.58 12.21
CA GLN A 62 -7.84 2.19 11.08
C GLN A 62 -8.53 3.45 10.52
N ALA A 63 -9.87 3.49 10.56
CA ALA A 63 -10.67 4.63 10.15
C ALA A 63 -10.30 5.96 10.84
N ALA A 64 -9.77 5.90 12.07
CA ALA A 64 -9.33 7.08 12.82
C ALA A 64 -8.06 7.71 12.26
N PHE A 65 -7.29 6.98 11.44
CA PHE A 65 -6.01 7.43 10.87
C PHE A 65 -6.12 7.82 9.40
N HIS A 66 -7.33 7.85 8.84
CA HIS A 66 -7.55 8.26 7.46
C HIS A 66 -7.22 9.74 7.27
N VAL A 67 -6.43 10.04 6.25
CA VAL A 67 -6.19 11.41 5.79
C VAL A 67 -6.97 11.64 4.50
N GLN A 68 -7.85 12.63 4.50
CA GLN A 68 -8.60 13.01 3.30
C GLN A 68 -7.74 13.90 2.41
N ILE A 69 -7.70 13.61 1.12
CA ILE A 69 -6.90 14.31 0.12
C ILE A 69 -7.89 14.84 -0.94
N HIS A 70 -8.11 16.15 -0.95
CA HIS A 70 -9.04 16.81 -1.87
C HIS A 70 -8.31 17.47 -3.04
N GLU A 71 -7.08 17.92 -2.80
CA GLU A 71 -6.22 18.53 -3.80
C GLU A 71 -4.79 17.98 -3.72
N PRO A 72 -3.97 18.11 -4.78
CA PRO A 72 -2.60 17.59 -4.78
C PRO A 72 -1.74 18.09 -3.61
N ALA A 73 -1.98 19.31 -3.13
CA ALA A 73 -1.25 19.87 -1.99
C ALA A 73 -1.51 19.12 -0.68
N ASP A 74 -2.69 18.50 -0.52
CA ASP A 74 -3.04 17.74 0.68
C ASP A 74 -2.18 16.49 0.86
N LEU A 75 -1.55 15.98 -0.22
CA LEU A 75 -0.62 14.86 -0.13
C LEU A 75 0.57 15.16 0.79
N LEU A 76 0.92 16.44 0.99
CA LEU A 76 1.98 16.83 1.92
C LEU A 76 1.52 16.85 3.39
N LEU A 77 0.24 16.62 3.67
CA LEU A 77 -0.29 16.51 5.05
C LEU A 77 -0.06 15.12 5.65
N MET A 78 0.35 14.14 4.85
CA MET A 78 0.65 12.79 5.33
C MET A 78 1.88 12.81 6.25
N PRO A 79 1.93 11.95 7.28
CA PRO A 79 3.09 11.88 8.17
C PRO A 79 4.40 11.56 7.41
N GLU A 80 5.44 12.35 7.68
CA GLU A 80 6.77 12.16 7.13
C GLU A 80 7.32 10.76 7.50
N GLY A 81 7.85 10.04 6.51
CA GLY A 81 8.46 8.73 6.70
C GLY A 81 7.47 7.57 6.82
N VAL A 82 6.17 7.82 6.70
CA VAL A 82 5.13 6.79 6.82
C VAL A 82 4.54 6.47 5.45
N THR A 83 4.55 5.18 5.09
CA THR A 83 3.90 4.67 3.89
C THR A 83 2.42 4.37 4.17
N GLY A 84 1.53 4.64 3.24
CA GLY A 84 0.12 4.26 3.36
C GLY A 84 -0.53 4.00 2.02
N TRP A 85 -1.66 3.33 2.05
CA TRP A 85 -2.49 3.07 0.88
C TRP A 85 -3.16 4.36 0.41
N LEU A 86 -3.21 4.56 -0.90
CA LEU A 86 -3.90 5.68 -1.53
C LEU A 86 -4.99 5.16 -2.44
N MET A 87 -6.19 5.69 -2.30
CA MET A 87 -7.33 5.27 -3.11
C MET A 87 -8.41 6.33 -3.19
N PRO A 88 -9.25 6.31 -4.23
CA PRO A 88 -10.51 7.05 -4.24
C PRO A 88 -11.39 6.65 -3.05
N THR A 89 -12.08 7.62 -2.44
CA THR A 89 -12.95 7.36 -1.28
C THR A 89 -14.12 6.42 -1.60
N ASP A 90 -14.48 6.29 -2.89
CA ASP A 90 -15.51 5.37 -3.39
C ASP A 90 -14.97 3.99 -3.79
N ALA A 91 -13.65 3.79 -3.75
CA ALA A 91 -13.05 2.49 -4.02
C ALA A 91 -13.12 1.59 -2.79
N ASN A 92 -13.16 0.28 -3.02
CA ASN A 92 -13.13 -0.73 -1.96
C ASN A 92 -11.72 -1.29 -1.71
N ASP A 93 -10.81 -1.15 -2.67
CA ASP A 93 -9.47 -1.70 -2.61
C ASP A 93 -8.51 -0.89 -3.48
N THR A 94 -7.20 -1.04 -3.24
CA THR A 94 -6.16 -0.35 -4.01
C THR A 94 -4.85 -1.13 -3.98
N ASP A 95 -4.11 -1.09 -5.08
CA ASP A 95 -2.73 -1.54 -5.21
C ASP A 95 -1.73 -0.36 -5.15
N VAL A 96 -2.19 0.84 -4.80
CA VAL A 96 -1.36 2.05 -4.74
C VAL A 96 -1.02 2.38 -3.30
N ALA A 97 0.27 2.58 -3.04
CA ALA A 97 0.74 3.19 -1.81
C ALA A 97 1.48 4.50 -2.09
N CYS A 98 1.48 5.40 -1.12
CA CYS A 98 2.25 6.64 -1.14
C CYS A 98 2.71 7.05 0.25
N GLY A 99 3.68 7.95 0.30
CA GLY A 99 4.17 8.58 1.52
C GLY A 99 5.03 9.80 1.22
N VAL A 100 5.44 10.51 2.27
CA VAL A 100 6.25 11.74 2.17
C VAL A 100 7.65 11.50 2.72
N TRP A 101 8.66 11.90 1.96
CA TRP A 101 10.06 11.93 2.39
C TRP A 101 10.74 13.21 1.89
N ASN A 102 11.44 13.90 2.79
CA ASN A 102 12.06 15.20 2.58
C ASN A 102 11.11 16.26 1.97
N GLY A 103 9.84 16.22 2.34
CA GLY A 103 8.81 17.11 1.78
C GLY A 103 8.42 16.82 0.33
N GLU A 104 8.82 15.67 -0.21
CA GLU A 104 8.42 15.18 -1.53
C GLU A 104 7.47 13.99 -1.39
N VAL A 105 6.46 13.92 -2.27
CA VAL A 105 5.49 12.83 -2.30
C VAL A 105 6.01 11.73 -3.22
N TYR A 106 6.00 10.50 -2.72
CA TYR A 106 6.38 9.31 -3.45
C TYR A 106 5.17 8.40 -3.59
N ILE A 107 4.90 7.94 -4.81
CA ILE A 107 3.77 7.07 -5.17
C ILE A 107 4.30 5.79 -5.79
N LEU A 108 3.78 4.65 -5.37
CA LEU A 108 4.18 3.32 -5.83
C LEU A 108 2.97 2.40 -6.07
N GLY A 109 3.13 1.48 -7.02
CA GLY A 109 2.30 0.27 -7.09
C GLY A 109 2.91 -0.81 -6.19
N VAL A 110 2.10 -1.38 -5.31
CA VAL A 110 2.55 -2.46 -4.42
C VAL A 110 2.38 -3.79 -5.14
N LYS A 111 3.48 -4.53 -5.30
CA LYS A 111 3.50 -5.87 -5.91
C LYS A 111 4.12 -6.85 -4.92
N ASP A 112 3.51 -8.02 -4.77
CA ASP A 112 4.07 -9.13 -4.01
C ASP A 112 5.37 -9.60 -4.71
N GLN A 113 6.49 -9.60 -3.98
CA GLN A 113 7.80 -9.88 -4.56
C GLN A 113 7.97 -11.33 -5.04
N ARG A 114 7.21 -12.27 -4.48
CA ARG A 114 7.32 -13.70 -4.78
C ARG A 114 6.55 -14.07 -6.05
N THR A 115 5.42 -13.41 -6.28
CA THR A 115 4.47 -13.71 -7.35
C THR A 115 4.46 -12.66 -8.45
N GLY A 116 4.96 -11.45 -8.17
CA GLY A 116 4.89 -10.29 -9.05
C GLY A 116 3.48 -9.71 -9.22
N ARG A 117 2.47 -10.23 -8.51
CA ARG A 117 1.08 -9.76 -8.56
C ARG A 117 0.90 -8.49 -7.75
N ALA A 118 -0.09 -7.68 -8.12
CA ALA A 118 -0.49 -6.52 -7.31
C ALA A 118 -0.91 -7.00 -5.92
N GLN A 119 -0.28 -6.44 -4.89
CA GLN A 119 -0.71 -6.60 -3.52
C GLN A 119 -1.62 -5.41 -3.21
N THR A 120 -2.83 -5.70 -2.72
CA THR A 120 -3.82 -4.68 -2.45
C THR A 120 -4.02 -4.44 -0.95
N LEU A 121 -4.65 -3.33 -0.58
CA LEU A 121 -5.03 -2.98 0.79
C LEU A 121 -5.79 -4.13 1.49
N LEU A 122 -6.72 -4.78 0.81
CA LEU A 122 -7.47 -5.92 1.35
C LEU A 122 -6.72 -7.27 1.23
N GLY A 123 -5.55 -7.28 0.59
CA GLY A 123 -4.80 -8.46 0.21
C GLY A 123 -5.46 -9.28 -0.92
N GLU A 124 -4.77 -10.30 -1.44
CA GLU A 124 -5.48 -11.44 -2.04
C GLU A 124 -6.34 -12.02 -0.92
N ARG A 125 -7.64 -11.71 -0.88
CA ARG A 125 -8.60 -12.39 0.01
C ARG A 125 -8.62 -13.87 -0.37
N PHE A 126 -7.69 -14.64 0.16
CA PHE A 126 -7.86 -16.07 0.27
C PHE A 126 -8.87 -16.28 1.39
N ASP A 127 -10.08 -16.69 1.03
CA ASP A 127 -10.98 -17.38 1.94
C ASP A 127 -10.22 -18.59 2.51
N VAL A 128 -9.58 -18.42 3.66
CA VAL A 128 -8.97 -19.50 4.46
C VAL A 128 -10.07 -20.38 5.12
N ALA A 129 -11.29 -20.37 4.58
CA ALA A 129 -12.41 -21.20 5.01
C ALA A 129 -12.78 -22.31 4.00
N THR A 130 -12.26 -22.31 2.77
CA THR A 130 -12.44 -23.43 1.84
C THR A 130 -11.15 -23.67 1.08
N GLY A 131 -10.26 -24.49 1.64
CA GLY A 131 -9.09 -25.00 0.95
C GLY A 131 -9.49 -25.91 -0.21
N GLN A 132 -9.87 -25.31 -1.34
CA GLN A 132 -10.06 -26.03 -2.58
C GLN A 132 -9.50 -25.19 -3.73
N VAL A 133 -8.31 -25.59 -4.15
CA VAL A 133 -7.81 -25.35 -5.49
C VAL A 133 -8.81 -26.00 -6.45
N ASP A 134 -9.47 -25.20 -7.27
CA ASP A 134 -10.11 -25.74 -8.48
C ASP A 134 -8.98 -26.30 -9.36
N ASP A 135 -8.89 -27.63 -9.31
CA ASP A 135 -8.09 -28.44 -10.21
C ASP A 135 -8.52 -28.11 -11.64
N VAL A 136 -7.55 -27.65 -12.42
CA VAL A 136 -7.75 -27.25 -13.81
C VAL A 136 -8.09 -28.50 -14.59
N ASP A 137 -9.35 -28.57 -15.05
CA ASP A 137 -9.92 -29.55 -15.98
C ASP A 137 -8.88 -30.08 -16.99
N GLN A 138 -8.35 -31.27 -16.72
CA GLN A 138 -7.73 -32.12 -17.75
C GLN A 138 -8.81 -33.04 -18.33
N SER A 139 -9.67 -32.50 -19.19
CA SER A 139 -10.43 -33.33 -20.13
C SER A 139 -9.55 -33.69 -21.33
N ALA A 140 -8.89 -34.84 -21.23
CA ALA A 140 -8.46 -35.62 -22.37
C ALA A 140 -9.63 -36.50 -22.85
N VAL A 141 -10.17 -36.23 -24.04
CA VAL A 141 -10.85 -37.21 -24.91
C VAL A 141 -10.53 -36.88 -26.36
#